data_AF-A0A8F4FRP7-F1
#
_entry.id   AF-A0A8F4FRP7-F1
#
_cell.length_a   1.000
_cell.length_b   1.000
_cell.length_c   1.000
_cell.angle_alpha   90.00
_cell.angle_beta   90.00
_cell.angle_gamma   90.00
#
_symmetry.space_group_name_H-M   'P 1'
#
loop_
_entity.id
_entity.type
_entity.pdbx_description
1 polymer ?
#
loop_
_entity_poly.entity_id
_entity_poly.type
_entity_poly.pdbx_seq_one_letter_code
_entity_poly.pdbx_strand_id
1 'polypeptide(L)'
;MLTSTDLVTWKVHARWSTSGPPGRAGYAVRNDDGIPAEIRGLANMGAGTYTDTDWGRYDNNDAQARVSSWGLLQSQGPWIKRTVWAPGVAQLGSTWFSYSAVRTSTSSDDPNGFGRFCITMATATSPSGPFRDVSGTGPVQCQSTSADPAGSIDPFPFVDTNGGANYLLWKAAGKRALAGVTNPHPSAIYAAPIGSNGKLVAGKAPVKLLETREGGWEGFTIENGSMIRYNGRYYLFYSGNYSGVDDASGHSRYATGYAICPSGPRAACVRQTVNGPLLGSTSTEYGPGGATPFVDTAGKLRLAYAFFWPGENRTDQGAAEHQHHPRRLNIATLSVAADGKLTAVRRAWKAQ
;
A
#
# COMPACT_ATOMS: atom_id res chain seq x y z
N MET A 1 -12.51 -11.96 1.77
CA MET A 1 -11.49 -12.98 1.37
C MET A 1 -11.49 -13.10 -0.16
N LEU A 2 -10.33 -13.19 -0.81
CA LEU A 2 -10.22 -13.49 -2.24
C LEU A 2 -9.99 -15.00 -2.42
N THR A 3 -10.64 -15.64 -3.38
CA THR A 3 -10.30 -17.02 -3.77
C THR A 3 -10.14 -17.11 -5.27
N SER A 4 -9.24 -17.96 -5.73
CA SER A 4 -9.10 -18.31 -7.14
C SER A 4 -8.91 -19.82 -7.26
N THR A 5 -9.37 -20.40 -8.36
CA THR A 5 -9.16 -21.84 -8.69
C THR A 5 -8.13 -22.03 -9.80
N ASP A 6 -7.77 -20.96 -10.51
CA ASP A 6 -6.92 -20.94 -11.69
C ASP A 6 -5.75 -19.94 -11.57
N LEU A 7 -5.67 -19.19 -10.45
CA LEU A 7 -4.74 -18.08 -10.19
C LEU A 7 -4.84 -16.91 -11.17
N VAL A 8 -5.83 -16.92 -12.05
CA VAL A 8 -6.09 -15.88 -13.06
C VAL A 8 -7.39 -15.15 -12.73
N THR A 9 -8.43 -15.89 -12.39
CA THR A 9 -9.76 -15.40 -12.04
C THR A 9 -9.92 -15.40 -10.53
N TRP A 10 -10.10 -14.20 -9.95
CA TRP A 10 -10.28 -14.04 -8.50
C TRP A 10 -11.72 -13.69 -8.16
N LYS A 11 -12.34 -14.52 -7.31
CA LYS A 11 -13.65 -14.26 -6.72
C LYS A 11 -13.47 -13.50 -5.40
N VAL A 12 -14.08 -12.33 -5.33
CA VAL A 12 -14.13 -11.51 -4.12
C VAL A 12 -15.31 -11.95 -3.27
N HIS A 13 -15.02 -12.62 -2.16
CA HIS A 13 -16.03 -12.97 -1.16
C HIS A 13 -16.17 -11.85 -0.14
N ALA A 14 -17.41 -11.42 0.09
CA ALA A 14 -17.79 -10.49 1.14
C ALA A 14 -17.68 -11.09 2.56
N ARG A 15 -17.13 -12.31 2.70
CA ARG A 15 -16.92 -12.91 4.02
C ARG A 15 -15.76 -12.21 4.72
N TRP A 16 -16.14 -11.51 5.79
CA TRP A 16 -15.28 -11.08 6.87
C TRP A 16 -14.97 -12.25 7.76
N SER A 17 -13.73 -12.30 8.25
CA SER A 17 -13.57 -12.71 9.65
C SER A 17 -14.11 -11.54 10.47
N THR A 18 -15.29 -11.68 11.08
CA THR A 18 -15.72 -10.77 12.17
C THR A 18 -14.76 -10.83 13.36
N SER A 19 -13.82 -11.76 13.33
CA SER A 19 -12.85 -12.00 14.37
C SER A 19 -11.57 -11.19 14.17
N GLY A 20 -11.34 -10.48 13.06
CA GLY A 20 -10.12 -9.69 12.83
C GLY A 20 -8.81 -10.52 12.89
N PRO A 21 -7.68 -9.99 12.42
CA PRO A 21 -6.36 -10.47 12.83
C PRO A 21 -5.96 -9.79 14.15
N PRO A 22 -5.45 -10.52 15.16
CA PRO A 22 -5.04 -11.93 15.13
C PRO A 22 -6.13 -12.93 15.53
N GLY A 23 -7.39 -12.53 15.65
CA GLY A 23 -8.52 -13.39 16.00
C GLY A 23 -9.47 -12.70 16.98
N ARG A 24 -10.58 -13.38 17.32
CA ARG A 24 -11.62 -12.86 18.24
C ARG A 24 -10.95 -12.34 19.51
N ALA A 25 -11.53 -11.33 20.17
CA ALA A 25 -11.05 -10.93 21.50
C ALA A 25 -10.95 -12.17 22.42
N GLY A 26 -9.78 -12.39 23.02
CA GLY A 26 -9.48 -13.58 23.82
C GLY A 26 -9.02 -14.83 23.04
N TYR A 27 -8.90 -14.76 21.71
CA TYR A 27 -8.26 -15.81 20.92
C TYR A 27 -6.76 -15.84 21.20
N ALA A 28 -6.27 -17.03 21.54
CA ALA A 28 -4.86 -17.27 21.77
C ALA A 28 -4.44 -18.45 20.90
N VAL A 29 -3.52 -18.21 19.96
CA VAL A 29 -2.92 -19.24 19.09
C VAL A 29 -2.43 -20.44 19.89
N ARG A 30 -1.86 -20.20 21.08
CA ARG A 30 -1.42 -21.25 22.02
C ARG A 30 -2.52 -22.23 22.48
N ASN A 31 -3.78 -21.83 22.41
CA ASN A 31 -4.93 -22.58 22.91
C ASN A 31 -5.76 -23.21 21.78
N ASP A 32 -5.36 -23.05 20.51
CA ASP A 32 -6.09 -23.62 19.37
C ASP A 32 -5.52 -25.00 19.01
N ASP A 33 -6.21 -26.07 19.40
CA ASP A 33 -5.80 -27.45 19.11
C ASP A 33 -5.71 -27.79 17.61
N GLY A 34 -6.31 -26.98 16.74
CA GLY A 34 -6.18 -27.09 15.29
C GLY A 34 -4.86 -26.53 14.75
N ILE A 35 -4.07 -25.84 15.56
CA ILE A 35 -2.74 -25.35 15.21
C ILE A 35 -1.69 -26.38 15.66
N PRO A 36 -0.71 -26.75 14.82
CA PRO A 36 0.35 -27.69 15.19
C PRO A 36 1.07 -27.30 16.49
N ALA A 37 1.39 -28.29 17.33
CA ALA A 37 1.93 -28.07 18.67
C ALA A 37 3.28 -27.30 18.65
N GLU A 38 4.04 -27.42 17.56
CA GLU A 38 5.28 -26.71 17.28
C GLU A 38 5.10 -25.22 16.94
N ILE A 39 3.87 -24.81 16.58
CA ILE A 39 3.47 -23.40 16.43
C ILE A 39 2.83 -22.88 17.75
N ARG A 40 2.22 -23.79 18.54
CA ARG A 40 1.66 -23.47 19.87
C ARG A 40 2.70 -23.39 21.00
N GLY A 41 3.79 -24.16 20.87
CA GLY A 41 4.83 -24.36 21.88
C GLY A 41 5.69 -23.12 22.10
N LEU A 42 5.76 -22.69 23.35
CA LEU A 42 6.33 -21.42 23.81
C LEU A 42 7.86 -21.35 23.69
N ALA A 43 8.36 -20.35 22.96
CA ALA A 43 9.64 -19.68 23.21
C ALA A 43 9.78 -18.27 22.59
N ASN A 44 8.97 -17.87 21.60
CA ASN A 44 9.32 -16.72 20.75
C ASN A 44 8.23 -15.65 20.56
N MET A 45 7.26 -15.53 21.47
CA MET A 45 6.31 -14.40 21.45
C MET A 45 6.66 -13.30 22.47
N GLY A 46 7.86 -13.33 23.07
CA GLY A 46 8.28 -12.31 24.03
C GLY A 46 9.76 -12.27 24.42
N ALA A 47 10.55 -13.33 24.24
CA ALA A 47 11.98 -13.31 24.62
C ALA A 47 12.90 -14.21 23.79
N GLY A 48 12.39 -15.16 23.00
CA GLY A 48 13.21 -15.99 22.13
C GLY A 48 13.16 -15.55 20.65
N THR A 49 14.27 -15.74 19.97
CA THR A 49 14.44 -15.56 18.54
C THR A 49 13.70 -16.65 17.75
N TYR A 50 12.52 -16.36 17.19
CA TYR A 50 12.17 -16.98 15.89
C TYR A 50 13.27 -16.50 14.95
N THR A 51 14.10 -17.41 14.45
CA THR A 51 14.98 -17.04 13.34
C THR A 51 14.08 -16.82 12.11
N ASP A 52 14.49 -15.97 11.17
CA ASP A 52 13.76 -15.83 9.89
C ASP A 52 13.58 -17.21 9.20
N THR A 53 14.44 -18.18 9.53
CA THR A 53 14.40 -19.59 9.15
C THR A 53 13.21 -20.37 9.71
N ASP A 54 12.78 -20.08 10.94
CA ASP A 54 11.69 -20.78 11.63
C ASP A 54 10.31 -20.34 11.11
N TRP A 55 10.14 -19.04 10.82
CA TRP A 55 9.01 -18.55 10.02
C TRP A 55 9.04 -19.19 8.62
N GLY A 56 10.26 -19.37 8.11
CA GLY A 56 10.57 -20.03 6.86
C GLY A 56 9.90 -21.38 6.63
N ARG A 57 9.67 -22.12 7.73
CA ARG A 57 9.14 -23.49 7.75
C ARG A 57 7.60 -23.58 7.67
N TYR A 58 6.88 -22.58 8.15
CA TYR A 58 5.40 -22.61 8.26
C TYR A 58 4.70 -21.54 7.42
N ASP A 59 5.41 -20.49 7.01
CA ASP A 59 4.92 -19.49 6.06
C ASP A 59 5.01 -20.02 4.63
N ASN A 60 3.99 -20.80 4.29
CA ASN A 60 3.90 -21.48 3.00
C ASN A 60 3.13 -20.66 1.95
N ASN A 61 2.20 -19.76 2.30
CA ASN A 61 1.41 -19.02 1.31
C ASN A 61 0.40 -17.96 1.85
N ASP A 62 0.82 -16.82 2.41
CA ASP A 62 -0.12 -15.72 2.75
C ASP A 62 -0.05 -14.49 1.79
N ALA A 63 0.67 -14.65 0.67
CA ALA A 63 1.00 -13.62 -0.31
C ALA A 63 1.79 -12.40 0.21
N GLN A 64 2.16 -12.36 1.50
CA GLN A 64 3.02 -11.29 2.01
C GLN A 64 4.47 -11.52 1.58
N ALA A 65 5.17 -10.43 1.29
CA ALA A 65 6.60 -10.48 1.06
C ALA A 65 7.31 -10.77 2.39
N ARG A 66 8.21 -11.77 2.39
CA ARG A 66 9.16 -11.91 3.50
C ARG A 66 9.98 -10.64 3.65
N VAL A 67 10.20 -10.22 4.89
CA VAL A 67 10.81 -8.93 5.15
C VAL A 67 12.31 -8.97 4.87
N SER A 68 12.84 -7.88 4.34
CA SER A 68 14.27 -7.75 4.05
C SER A 68 15.13 -7.79 5.32
N SER A 69 16.31 -8.39 5.22
CA SER A 69 17.24 -8.53 6.36
C SER A 69 17.81 -7.19 6.83
N TRP A 70 17.95 -6.22 5.92
CA TRP A 70 18.46 -4.87 6.21
C TRP A 70 17.43 -3.95 6.87
N GLY A 71 16.15 -4.33 6.92
CA GLY A 71 15.11 -3.54 7.60
C GLY A 71 15.36 -3.46 9.11
N LEU A 72 14.93 -2.35 9.72
CA LEU A 72 15.00 -2.12 11.15
C LEU A 72 14.22 -3.22 11.90
N LEU A 73 14.89 -3.87 12.84
CA LEU A 73 14.26 -4.82 13.76
C LEU A 73 13.34 -4.06 14.71
N GLN A 74 12.03 -4.24 14.52
CA GLN A 74 10.98 -3.71 15.35
C GLN A 74 9.81 -4.71 15.36
N SER A 75 9.52 -5.27 16.53
CA SER A 75 8.37 -6.16 16.70
C SER A 75 7.06 -5.40 16.42
N GLN A 76 6.28 -5.90 15.46
CA GLN A 76 4.93 -5.43 15.13
C GLN A 76 3.88 -6.46 15.59
N GLY A 77 4.26 -7.29 16.56
CA GLY A 77 3.48 -8.41 17.06
C GLY A 77 4.35 -9.66 17.21
N PRO A 78 3.76 -10.79 17.64
CA PRO A 78 4.53 -11.99 17.95
C PRO A 78 5.30 -12.60 16.76
N TRP A 79 4.89 -12.30 15.53
CA TRP A 79 5.36 -12.99 14.32
C TRP A 79 6.10 -12.08 13.33
N ILE A 80 5.87 -10.76 13.39
CA ILE A 80 6.45 -9.79 12.45
C ILE A 80 7.49 -8.96 13.20
N LYS A 81 8.76 -9.10 12.82
CA LYS A 81 9.89 -8.42 13.46
C LYS A 81 10.36 -7.16 12.76
N ARG A 82 9.70 -6.76 11.67
CA ARG A 82 10.06 -5.62 10.85
C ARG A 82 8.82 -5.04 10.21
N THR A 83 8.73 -3.72 10.16
CA THR A 83 7.57 -3.02 9.61
C THR A 83 7.60 -3.01 8.09
N VAL A 84 6.56 -3.56 7.46
CA VAL A 84 6.36 -3.57 6.00
C VAL A 84 5.02 -2.94 5.63
N TRP A 85 5.01 -2.05 4.62
CA TRP A 85 3.81 -1.33 4.20
C TRP A 85 3.53 -1.44 2.70
N ALA A 86 2.23 -1.41 2.40
CA ALA A 86 1.63 -1.16 1.07
C ALA A 86 2.31 -1.94 -0.07
N PRO A 87 2.26 -3.28 -0.06
CA PRO A 87 2.87 -4.07 -1.11
C PRO A 87 2.21 -3.82 -2.48
N GLY A 88 3.04 -3.65 -3.51
CA GLY A 88 2.64 -3.64 -4.91
C GLY A 88 3.19 -4.86 -5.64
N VAL A 89 2.35 -5.55 -6.42
CA VAL A 89 2.70 -6.82 -7.07
C VAL A 89 2.44 -6.76 -8.56
N ALA A 90 3.39 -7.24 -9.37
CA ALA A 90 3.21 -7.43 -10.81
C ALA A 90 4.02 -8.62 -11.33
N GLN A 91 3.54 -9.20 -12.43
CA GLN A 91 4.28 -10.23 -13.15
C GLN A 91 5.17 -9.58 -14.23
N LEU A 92 6.46 -9.90 -14.21
CA LEU A 92 7.43 -9.53 -15.24
C LEU A 92 7.97 -10.81 -15.87
N GLY A 93 7.61 -11.07 -17.13
CA GLY A 93 7.89 -12.37 -17.76
C GLY A 93 7.20 -13.50 -17.00
N SER A 94 7.96 -14.52 -16.59
CA SER A 94 7.45 -15.64 -15.78
C SER A 94 7.48 -15.40 -14.27
N THR A 95 8.05 -14.28 -13.81
CA THR A 95 8.32 -14.05 -12.38
C THR A 95 7.37 -13.02 -11.80
N TRP A 96 6.81 -13.31 -10.63
CA TRP A 96 6.05 -12.35 -9.85
C TRP A 96 7.01 -11.55 -8.96
N PHE A 97 6.90 -10.23 -9.02
CA PHE A 97 7.65 -9.30 -8.18
C PHE A 97 6.69 -8.63 -7.20
N SER A 98 7.10 -8.55 -5.94
CA SER A 98 6.44 -7.77 -4.90
C SER A 98 7.41 -6.72 -4.39
N TYR A 99 6.94 -5.48 -4.26
CA TYR A 99 7.69 -4.37 -3.69
C TYR A 99 6.97 -3.91 -2.45
N SER A 100 7.70 -3.59 -1.38
CA SER A 100 7.09 -3.10 -0.13
C SER A 100 7.99 -2.05 0.51
N ALA A 101 7.39 -1.10 1.21
CA ALA A 101 8.17 -0.17 2.03
C ALA A 101 8.59 -0.87 3.33
N VAL A 102 9.85 -0.73 3.72
CA VAL A 102 10.43 -1.31 4.94
C VAL A 102 11.05 -0.20 5.77
N ARG A 103 10.76 -0.17 7.08
CA ARG A 103 11.33 0.82 7.99
C ARG A 103 12.83 0.59 8.14
N THR A 104 13.63 1.65 8.04
CA THR A 104 15.09 1.62 8.22
C THR A 104 15.56 2.40 9.44
N SER A 105 14.76 3.33 9.93
CA SER A 105 15.04 4.12 11.13
C SER A 105 13.73 4.58 11.75
N THR A 106 13.66 4.62 13.08
CA THR A 106 12.57 5.30 13.81
C THR A 106 12.73 6.81 13.77
N SER A 107 13.96 7.29 13.61
CA SER A 107 14.28 8.71 13.48
C SER A 107 14.21 9.15 12.03
N SER A 108 13.42 10.19 11.78
CA SER A 108 13.38 10.99 10.56
C SER A 108 12.70 12.32 10.88
N ASP A 109 12.52 13.17 9.89
CA ASP A 109 11.66 14.36 9.91
C ASP A 109 10.23 14.06 9.44
N ASP A 110 9.79 12.79 9.45
CA ASP A 110 8.37 12.44 9.34
C ASP A 110 7.59 13.08 10.51
N PRO A 111 6.58 13.91 10.23
CA PRO A 111 5.86 14.68 11.24
C PRO A 111 5.00 13.82 12.17
N ASN A 112 4.69 12.58 11.77
CA ASN A 112 3.90 11.64 12.56
C ASN A 112 4.79 10.67 13.37
N GLY A 113 6.11 10.84 13.33
CA GLY A 113 7.05 9.97 14.04
C GLY A 113 7.19 8.57 13.44
N PHE A 114 6.71 8.35 12.21
CA PHE A 114 6.83 7.06 11.55
C PHE A 114 8.25 6.74 11.09
N GLY A 115 9.18 7.69 11.12
CA GLY A 115 10.57 7.40 10.79
C GLY A 115 10.81 7.23 9.28
N ARG A 116 11.92 6.59 8.95
CA ARG A 116 12.39 6.44 7.56
C ARG A 116 12.05 5.08 6.99
N PHE A 117 11.58 5.07 5.74
CA PHE A 117 11.29 3.86 4.97
C PHE A 117 12.04 3.83 3.64
N CYS A 118 12.35 2.63 3.17
CA CYS A 118 12.92 2.37 1.85
C CYS A 118 12.22 1.17 1.20
N ILE A 119 12.32 1.02 -0.11
CA ILE A 119 11.60 -0.04 -0.84
C ILE A 119 12.45 -1.30 -0.96
N THR A 120 11.87 -2.43 -0.55
CA THR A 120 12.40 -3.76 -0.82
C THR A 120 11.76 -4.41 -2.04
N MET A 121 12.32 -5.53 -2.49
CA MET A 121 11.85 -6.33 -3.61
C MET A 121 11.93 -7.81 -3.26
N ALA A 122 10.84 -8.53 -3.51
CA ALA A 122 10.70 -9.97 -3.35
C ALA A 122 10.18 -10.62 -4.63
N THR A 123 10.45 -11.91 -4.83
CA THR A 123 9.97 -12.68 -5.99
C THR A 123 9.22 -13.94 -5.61
N ALA A 124 8.36 -14.39 -6.51
CA ALA A 124 7.65 -15.66 -6.45
C ALA A 124 7.41 -16.23 -7.86
N THR A 125 7.04 -17.51 -7.93
CA THR A 125 6.61 -18.20 -9.16
C THR A 125 5.10 -18.13 -9.39
N SER A 126 4.33 -17.64 -8.41
CA SER A 126 2.86 -17.55 -8.40
C SER A 126 2.41 -16.21 -7.82
N PRO A 127 1.25 -15.66 -8.23
CA PRO A 127 0.67 -14.47 -7.60
C PRO A 127 0.33 -14.68 -6.11
N SER A 128 0.12 -15.92 -5.67
CA SER A 128 -0.11 -16.21 -4.25
C SER A 128 1.18 -16.17 -3.43
N GLY A 129 2.34 -16.16 -4.09
CA GLY A 129 3.62 -16.36 -3.45
C GLY A 129 3.99 -17.85 -3.34
N PRO A 130 4.83 -18.22 -2.37
CA PRO A 130 5.27 -17.37 -1.28
C PRO A 130 6.40 -16.43 -1.75
N PHE A 131 6.29 -15.13 -1.45
CA PHE A 131 7.27 -14.13 -1.91
C PHE A 131 8.55 -14.18 -1.06
N ARG A 132 9.71 -14.14 -1.72
CA ARG A 132 11.03 -14.20 -1.09
C ARG A 132 11.83 -12.95 -1.39
N ASP A 133 12.32 -12.28 -0.36
CA ASP A 133 13.15 -11.10 -0.54
C ASP A 133 14.39 -11.42 -1.40
N VAL A 134 14.64 -10.57 -2.39
CA VAL A 134 15.79 -10.65 -3.32
C VAL A 134 16.49 -9.29 -3.44
N SER A 135 16.22 -8.38 -2.49
CA SER A 135 16.83 -7.05 -2.48
C SER A 135 18.32 -7.09 -2.13
N GLY A 136 18.74 -8.11 -1.36
CA GLY A 136 20.13 -8.32 -0.96
C GLY A 136 20.45 -7.56 0.32
N THR A 137 21.54 -6.77 0.32
CA THR A 137 22.02 -6.03 1.49
C THR A 137 21.42 -4.62 1.63
N GLY A 138 20.57 -4.18 0.70
CA GLY A 138 20.00 -2.84 0.72
C GLY A 138 18.75 -2.68 -0.15
N PRO A 139 18.10 -1.51 -0.10
CA PRO A 139 16.85 -1.25 -0.80
C PRO A 139 17.03 -1.15 -2.32
N VAL A 140 15.98 -1.48 -3.08
CA VAL A 140 15.95 -1.25 -4.53
C VAL A 140 15.63 0.20 -4.89
N GLN A 141 15.01 0.94 -3.96
CA GLN A 141 14.79 2.36 -4.08
C GLN A 141 14.71 3.02 -2.71
N CYS A 142 15.44 4.13 -2.53
CA CYS A 142 15.28 5.01 -1.38
C CYS A 142 15.73 6.43 -1.73
N GLN A 143 14.86 7.43 -1.56
CA GLN A 143 15.24 8.84 -1.68
C GLN A 143 16.43 9.15 -0.78
N SER A 144 17.41 9.95 -1.23
CA SER A 144 18.53 10.33 -0.35
C SER A 144 18.02 11.09 0.87
N THR A 145 18.74 11.03 1.98
CA THR A 145 18.38 11.82 3.18
C THR A 145 18.39 13.33 2.89
N SER A 146 19.19 13.81 1.95
CA SER A 146 19.16 15.21 1.51
C SER A 146 17.90 15.58 0.70
N ALA A 147 17.34 14.64 -0.07
CA ALA A 147 16.15 14.87 -0.87
C ALA A 147 14.87 14.68 -0.04
N ASP A 148 14.81 13.60 0.75
CA ASP A 148 13.71 13.27 1.66
C ASP A 148 14.22 12.38 2.81
N PRO A 149 14.37 12.90 4.04
CA PRO A 149 14.86 12.10 5.15
C PRO A 149 13.89 11.00 5.62
N ALA A 150 12.60 11.02 5.25
CA ALA A 150 11.66 9.93 5.51
C ALA A 150 11.68 8.85 4.42
N GLY A 151 12.33 9.13 3.28
CA GLY A 151 12.71 8.13 2.29
C GLY A 151 11.63 7.85 1.23
N SER A 152 11.27 6.59 1.04
CA SER A 152 10.35 6.16 -0.02
C SER A 152 9.38 5.09 0.46
N ILE A 153 8.09 5.31 0.18
CA ILE A 153 7.00 4.38 0.52
C ILE A 153 6.08 4.14 -0.67
N ASP A 154 5.07 3.29 -0.46
CA ASP A 154 3.99 2.98 -1.39
C ASP A 154 4.47 2.62 -2.81
N PRO A 155 5.29 1.57 -2.96
CA PRO A 155 5.72 1.14 -4.27
C PRO A 155 4.55 0.58 -5.09
N PHE A 156 4.53 0.89 -6.38
CA PHE A 156 3.59 0.29 -7.32
C PHE A 156 4.30 -0.12 -8.63
N PRO A 157 4.48 -1.42 -8.91
CA PRO A 157 4.99 -1.87 -10.19
C PRO A 157 3.92 -1.72 -11.27
N PHE A 158 4.28 -1.10 -12.39
CA PHE A 158 3.41 -0.88 -13.55
C PHE A 158 4.01 -1.50 -14.81
N VAL A 159 3.27 -2.43 -15.41
CA VAL A 159 3.63 -3.09 -16.68
C VAL A 159 2.97 -2.33 -17.83
N ASP A 160 3.74 -1.57 -18.60
CA ASP A 160 3.21 -0.84 -19.75
C ASP A 160 3.15 -1.73 -20.99
N THR A 161 1.96 -2.27 -21.26
CA THR A 161 1.71 -3.13 -22.44
C THR A 161 1.78 -2.39 -23.78
N ASN A 162 1.83 -1.05 -23.79
CA ASN A 162 1.94 -0.25 -25.01
C ASN A 162 3.38 0.13 -25.36
N GLY A 163 4.15 0.47 -24.33
CA GLY A 163 5.53 0.95 -24.48
C GLY A 163 6.59 -0.14 -24.33
N GLY A 164 6.19 -1.34 -23.87
CA GLY A 164 7.09 -2.47 -23.63
C GLY A 164 8.03 -2.31 -22.43
N ALA A 165 8.01 -1.16 -21.75
CA ALA A 165 8.83 -0.88 -20.58
C ALA A 165 8.01 -1.06 -19.29
N ASN A 166 8.66 -1.64 -18.28
CA ASN A 166 8.10 -1.76 -16.95
C ASN A 166 8.57 -0.58 -16.11
N TYR A 167 7.76 -0.15 -15.14
CA TYR A 167 8.06 0.96 -14.26
C TYR A 167 7.81 0.59 -12.81
N LEU A 168 8.56 1.21 -11.91
CA LEU A 168 8.24 1.26 -10.50
C LEU A 168 7.82 2.68 -10.16
N LEU A 169 6.65 2.82 -9.56
CA LEU A 169 6.19 4.06 -8.93
C LEU A 169 6.47 4.02 -7.43
N TRP A 170 6.65 5.19 -6.82
CA TRP A 170 6.73 5.32 -5.36
C TRP A 170 6.35 6.72 -4.90
N LYS A 171 5.97 6.83 -3.62
CA LYS A 171 5.81 8.10 -2.92
C LYS A 171 7.17 8.54 -2.35
N ALA A 172 7.57 9.78 -2.64
CA ALA A 172 8.44 10.54 -1.76
C ALA A 172 7.57 11.13 -0.64
N ALA A 173 7.87 10.77 0.60
CA ALA A 173 7.02 10.98 1.76
C ALA A 173 6.62 12.45 1.90
N GLY A 174 7.56 13.37 1.69
CA GLY A 174 7.34 14.81 1.73
C GLY A 174 6.78 15.33 3.04
N LYS A 175 6.80 16.66 3.18
CA LYS A 175 6.55 17.39 4.43
C LYS A 175 6.56 18.88 4.17
N ARG A 176 5.43 19.42 3.72
CA ARG A 176 5.20 20.88 3.69
C ARG A 176 4.30 21.28 4.86
N ALA A 177 4.52 22.48 5.38
CA ALA A 177 3.61 23.18 6.30
C ALA A 177 3.27 22.49 7.64
N LEU A 178 4.14 21.63 8.17
CA LEU A 178 4.00 21.03 9.51
C LEU A 178 5.06 21.57 10.47
N ALA A 179 4.68 21.76 11.75
CA ALA A 179 5.57 22.27 12.78
C ALA A 179 6.78 21.33 12.97
N GLY A 180 7.99 21.90 13.08
CA GLY A 180 9.22 21.14 13.26
C GLY A 180 9.89 20.65 11.97
N VAL A 181 9.33 20.91 10.79
CA VAL A 181 9.95 20.58 9.50
C VAL A 181 11.01 21.62 9.13
N THR A 182 12.28 21.20 9.05
CA THR A 182 13.42 22.08 8.74
C THR A 182 13.81 22.10 7.26
N ASN A 183 13.31 21.17 6.44
CA ASN A 183 13.52 21.10 4.99
C ASN A 183 12.18 20.86 4.25
N PRO A 184 11.36 21.90 4.03
CA PRO A 184 10.01 21.73 3.50
C PRO A 184 10.00 21.35 2.02
N HIS A 185 9.35 20.25 1.68
CA HIS A 185 9.16 19.79 0.29
C HIS A 185 7.86 19.00 0.15
N PRO A 186 7.19 19.03 -1.02
CA PRO A 186 5.95 18.27 -1.22
C PRO A 186 6.14 16.78 -1.07
N SER A 187 5.07 16.10 -0.67
CA SER A 187 4.96 14.70 -1.03
C SER A 187 4.62 14.58 -2.52
N ALA A 188 5.23 13.59 -3.18
CA ALA A 188 5.16 13.44 -4.62
C ALA A 188 5.22 11.97 -5.03
N ILE A 189 4.57 11.66 -6.14
CA ILE A 189 4.62 10.34 -6.77
C ILE A 189 5.64 10.41 -7.90
N TYR A 190 6.62 9.52 -7.83
CA TYR A 190 7.64 9.35 -8.85
C TYR A 190 7.43 8.05 -9.63
N ALA A 191 8.03 7.97 -10.82
CA ALA A 191 8.18 6.74 -11.57
C ALA A 191 9.57 6.64 -12.19
N ALA A 192 10.13 5.44 -12.26
CA ALA A 192 11.33 5.15 -13.03
C ALA A 192 11.23 3.77 -13.70
N PRO A 193 11.88 3.58 -14.86
CA PRO A 193 11.86 2.30 -15.55
C PRO A 193 12.57 1.21 -14.72
N ILE A 194 12.02 0.00 -14.75
CA ILE A 194 12.62 -1.22 -14.20
C ILE A 194 12.95 -2.22 -15.31
N GLY A 195 14.04 -2.95 -15.13
CA GLY A 195 14.46 -4.02 -16.02
C GLY A 195 13.69 -5.33 -15.80
N SER A 196 14.04 -6.36 -16.57
CA SER A 196 13.50 -7.73 -16.39
C SER A 196 13.86 -8.35 -15.04
N ASN A 197 14.89 -7.85 -14.38
CA ASN A 197 15.28 -8.23 -13.02
C ASN A 197 14.49 -7.50 -11.92
N GLY A 198 13.50 -6.68 -12.29
CA GLY A 198 12.68 -5.89 -11.38
C GLY A 198 13.39 -4.71 -10.71
N LYS A 199 14.67 -4.46 -11.00
CA LYS A 199 15.43 -3.34 -10.44
C LYS A 199 15.33 -2.11 -11.33
N LEU A 200 15.49 -0.92 -10.73
CA LEU A 200 15.59 0.33 -11.46
C LEU A 200 16.70 0.25 -12.53
N VAL A 201 16.42 0.75 -13.74
CA VAL A 201 17.41 0.80 -14.81
C VAL A 201 18.46 1.87 -14.47
N ALA A 202 19.72 1.45 -14.36
CA ALA A 202 20.83 2.34 -14.02
C ALA A 202 20.93 3.54 -14.99
N GLY A 203 21.23 4.72 -14.45
CA GLY A 203 21.36 5.96 -15.22
C GLY A 203 20.04 6.57 -15.71
N LYS A 204 18.87 5.98 -15.41
CA LYS A 204 17.57 6.59 -15.72
C LYS A 204 17.05 7.38 -14.52
N ALA A 205 16.89 8.69 -14.70
CA ALA A 205 16.36 9.56 -13.67
C ALA A 205 14.85 9.31 -13.44
N PRO A 206 14.37 9.38 -12.19
CA PRO A 206 12.94 9.34 -11.90
C PRO A 206 12.18 10.54 -12.49
N VAL A 207 10.97 10.29 -12.96
CA VAL A 207 10.02 11.32 -13.37
C VAL A 207 9.06 11.59 -12.22
N LYS A 208 8.88 12.87 -11.86
CA LYS A 208 7.82 13.29 -10.93
C LYS A 208 6.48 13.32 -11.68
N LEU A 209 5.58 12.41 -11.33
CA LEU A 209 4.27 12.29 -11.97
C LEU A 209 3.25 13.27 -11.39
N LEU A 210 3.26 13.45 -10.07
CA LEU A 210 2.32 14.30 -9.37
C LEU A 210 2.97 14.77 -8.06
N GLU A 211 2.63 15.97 -7.60
CA GLU A 211 2.97 16.47 -6.26
C GLU A 211 1.73 16.98 -5.55
N THR A 212 1.78 17.00 -4.22
CA THR A 212 0.67 17.44 -3.36
C THR A 212 0.30 18.89 -3.68
N ARG A 213 -1.00 19.14 -3.84
CA ARG A 213 -1.58 20.48 -3.92
C ARG A 213 -2.30 20.81 -2.60
N GLU A 214 -1.62 21.58 -1.77
CA GLU A 214 -2.19 22.13 -0.52
C GLU A 214 -3.32 23.13 -0.78
N GLY A 215 -4.13 23.38 0.25
CA GLY A 215 -5.29 24.28 0.18
C GLY A 215 -6.54 23.65 -0.44
N GLY A 216 -6.50 22.37 -0.79
CA GLY A 216 -7.63 21.58 -1.26
C GLY A 216 -7.87 20.33 -0.43
N TRP A 217 -8.62 19.38 -0.99
CA TRP A 217 -8.99 18.13 -0.29
C TRP A 217 -7.78 17.24 0.03
N GLU A 218 -6.66 17.38 -0.70
CA GLU A 218 -5.43 16.60 -0.51
C GLU A 218 -4.73 16.88 0.84
N GLY A 219 -5.08 17.97 1.53
CA GLY A 219 -4.37 18.37 2.75
C GLY A 219 -2.88 18.57 2.46
N PHE A 220 -2.03 17.95 3.29
CA PHE A 220 -0.57 18.08 3.22
C PHE A 220 0.15 16.90 2.55
N THR A 221 -0.58 15.89 2.06
CA THR A 221 0.05 14.71 1.46
C THR A 221 -0.77 14.09 0.32
N ILE A 222 -0.07 13.53 -0.67
CA ILE A 222 -0.58 12.55 -1.62
C ILE A 222 0.26 11.29 -1.53
N GLU A 223 -0.36 10.13 -1.66
CA GLU A 223 0.31 8.84 -1.47
C GLU A 223 -0.35 7.71 -2.25
N ASN A 224 0.18 6.49 -2.11
CA ASN A 224 -0.34 5.28 -2.74
C ASN A 224 -0.65 5.44 -4.24
N GLY A 225 0.34 5.91 -4.99
CA GLY A 225 0.23 6.12 -6.43
C GLY A 225 0.10 4.80 -7.17
N SER A 226 -1.00 4.60 -7.92
CA SER A 226 -1.24 3.40 -8.71
C SER A 226 -1.68 3.74 -10.13
N MET A 227 -1.11 3.07 -11.12
CA MET A 227 -1.28 3.42 -12.53
C MET A 227 -1.94 2.29 -13.32
N ILE A 228 -2.83 2.66 -14.25
CA ILE A 228 -3.38 1.75 -15.25
C ILE A 228 -3.45 2.42 -16.60
N ARG A 229 -3.28 1.63 -17.66
CA ARG A 229 -3.67 2.01 -19.03
C ARG A 229 -5.05 1.44 -19.32
N TYR A 230 -6.01 2.29 -19.67
CA TYR A 230 -7.37 1.90 -20.01
C TYR A 230 -7.90 2.73 -21.17
N ASN A 231 -8.41 2.08 -22.22
CA ASN A 231 -8.91 2.71 -23.45
C ASN A 231 -7.95 3.78 -24.02
N GLY A 232 -6.67 3.44 -24.12
CA GLY A 232 -5.64 4.30 -24.69
C GLY A 232 -5.16 5.44 -23.79
N ARG A 233 -5.71 5.62 -22.59
CA ARG A 233 -5.31 6.65 -21.62
C ARG A 233 -4.59 6.03 -20.43
N TYR A 234 -3.67 6.78 -19.82
CA TYR A 234 -3.04 6.41 -18.55
C TYR A 234 -3.70 7.19 -17.43
N TYR A 235 -4.18 6.46 -16.43
CA TYR A 235 -4.74 7.01 -15.21
C TYR A 235 -3.78 6.73 -14.06
N LEU A 236 -3.44 7.78 -13.32
CA LEU A 236 -2.76 7.69 -12.03
C LEU A 236 -3.80 7.96 -10.94
N PHE A 237 -4.10 6.94 -10.14
CA PHE A 237 -4.87 7.10 -8.90
C PHE A 237 -3.90 7.37 -7.76
N TYR A 238 -4.36 8.12 -6.77
CA TYR A 238 -3.59 8.45 -5.59
C TYR A 238 -4.53 8.73 -4.42
N SER A 239 -4.04 8.56 -3.21
CA SER A 239 -4.76 8.98 -2.00
C SER A 239 -4.25 10.34 -1.55
N GLY A 240 -5.08 11.10 -0.84
CA GLY A 240 -4.69 12.37 -0.23
C GLY A 240 -5.26 12.52 1.17
N ASN A 241 -4.74 13.50 1.90
CA ASN A 241 -5.01 13.77 3.32
C ASN A 241 -4.41 12.74 4.28
N TYR A 242 -4.58 12.95 5.59
CA TYR A 242 -4.07 12.06 6.63
C TYR A 242 -4.84 10.73 6.63
N SER A 243 -4.12 9.60 6.57
CA SER A 243 -4.70 8.25 6.48
C SER A 243 -5.32 7.74 7.79
N GLY A 244 -5.09 8.45 8.89
CA GLY A 244 -5.74 8.21 10.18
C GLY A 244 -7.08 8.93 10.32
N VAL A 245 -7.45 9.18 11.57
CA VAL A 245 -8.64 9.98 11.92
C VAL A 245 -8.25 11.38 12.31
N ASP A 246 -9.11 12.33 11.97
CA ASP A 246 -8.98 13.75 12.25
C ASP A 246 -9.45 14.10 13.68
N ASP A 247 -10.28 13.27 14.30
CA ASP A 247 -10.86 13.52 15.62
C ASP A 247 -11.20 12.24 16.40
N ALA A 248 -11.59 12.43 17.67
CA ALA A 248 -12.00 11.35 18.56
C ALA A 248 -13.30 10.63 18.14
N SER A 249 -14.11 11.25 17.26
CA SER A 249 -15.30 10.60 16.69
C SER A 249 -14.93 9.64 15.55
N GLY A 250 -13.67 9.66 15.12
CA GLY A 250 -13.12 8.79 14.09
C GLY A 250 -13.38 9.30 12.68
N HIS A 251 -13.69 10.59 12.49
CA HIS A 251 -13.83 11.16 11.15
C HIS A 251 -12.50 11.12 10.40
N SER A 252 -12.54 11.01 9.08
CA SER A 252 -11.33 11.07 8.26
C SER A 252 -11.60 11.75 6.93
N ARG A 253 -10.67 12.61 6.55
CA ARG A 253 -10.62 13.25 5.22
C ARG A 253 -9.76 12.47 4.22
N TYR A 254 -9.21 11.31 4.60
CA TYR A 254 -8.50 10.45 3.66
C TYR A 254 -9.40 10.09 2.48
N ALA A 255 -8.89 10.28 1.27
CA ALA A 255 -9.71 10.21 0.07
C ALA A 255 -8.88 9.82 -1.15
N THR A 256 -9.55 9.33 -2.20
CA THR A 256 -8.92 8.94 -3.46
C THR A 256 -9.17 9.98 -4.54
N GLY A 257 -8.10 10.38 -5.22
CA GLY A 257 -8.10 11.23 -6.41
C GLY A 257 -7.58 10.49 -7.64
N TYR A 258 -7.60 11.18 -8.78
CA TYR A 258 -6.91 10.71 -9.98
C TYR A 258 -6.39 11.85 -10.87
N ALA A 259 -5.39 11.50 -11.67
CA ALA A 259 -4.79 12.32 -12.71
C ALA A 259 -4.73 11.53 -14.03
N ILE A 260 -4.69 12.25 -15.15
CA ILE A 260 -4.49 11.67 -16.48
C ILE A 260 -3.05 11.97 -16.91
N CYS A 261 -2.29 10.95 -17.27
CA CYS A 261 -0.88 11.09 -17.64
C CYS A 261 -0.74 11.07 -19.18
N PRO A 262 -0.36 12.19 -19.82
CA PRO A 262 -0.33 12.29 -21.28
C PRO A 262 0.66 11.31 -21.93
N SER A 263 1.77 11.03 -21.25
CA SER A 263 2.82 10.11 -21.72
C SER A 263 3.05 8.93 -20.76
N GLY A 264 2.00 8.54 -20.04
CA GLY A 264 2.08 7.49 -19.00
C GLY A 264 3.10 7.86 -17.91
N PRO A 265 3.93 6.91 -17.43
CA PRO A 265 4.89 7.13 -16.35
C PRO A 265 6.12 7.96 -16.78
N ARG A 266 6.11 8.55 -17.98
CA ARG A 266 7.26 9.27 -18.57
C ARG A 266 7.14 10.79 -18.50
N ALA A 267 6.00 11.33 -18.06
CA ALA A 267 5.79 12.76 -17.91
C ALA A 267 4.86 13.06 -16.74
N ALA A 268 4.85 14.32 -16.30
CA ALA A 268 3.92 14.80 -15.29
C ALA A 268 2.46 14.57 -15.74
N CYS A 269 1.61 14.19 -14.79
CA CYS A 269 0.19 13.94 -15.00
C CYS A 269 -0.64 15.19 -14.73
N VAL A 270 -1.79 15.29 -15.38
CA VAL A 270 -2.75 16.37 -15.20
C VAL A 270 -3.84 15.92 -14.24
N ARG A 271 -3.83 16.49 -13.03
CA ARG A 271 -4.83 16.27 -11.98
C ARG A 271 -6.25 16.55 -12.48
N GLN A 272 -7.17 15.63 -12.21
CA GLN A 272 -8.59 15.76 -12.59
C GLN A 272 -9.48 16.06 -11.38
N THR A 273 -9.16 15.51 -10.22
CA THR A 273 -9.85 15.74 -8.94
C THR A 273 -9.41 17.04 -8.28
N VAL A 274 -9.69 18.18 -8.92
CA VAL A 274 -9.30 19.51 -8.43
C VAL A 274 -10.30 20.05 -7.40
N ASN A 275 -11.59 19.88 -7.66
CA ASN A 275 -12.67 20.46 -6.84
C ASN A 275 -13.20 19.50 -5.77
N GLY A 276 -12.58 18.32 -5.63
CA GLY A 276 -12.98 17.28 -4.70
C GLY A 276 -12.43 15.92 -5.13
N PRO A 277 -12.41 14.94 -4.21
CA PRO A 277 -11.92 13.60 -4.50
C PRO A 277 -12.89 12.80 -5.39
N LEU A 278 -12.38 11.75 -6.03
CA LEU A 278 -13.18 10.73 -6.71
C LEU A 278 -13.95 9.87 -5.70
N LEU A 279 -13.30 9.52 -4.58
CA LEU A 279 -13.91 8.85 -3.44
C LEU A 279 -13.54 9.62 -2.17
N GLY A 280 -14.52 10.15 -1.45
CA GLY A 280 -14.35 10.75 -0.12
C GLY A 280 -15.17 10.03 0.95
N SER A 281 -15.03 10.41 2.22
CA SER A 281 -15.84 9.82 3.29
C SER A 281 -17.36 10.00 3.08
N THR A 282 -18.14 9.02 3.55
CA THR A 282 -19.61 8.94 3.47
C THR A 282 -20.19 8.50 4.81
N SER A 283 -21.52 8.45 4.95
CA SER A 283 -22.17 7.98 6.18
C SER A 283 -21.91 6.50 6.53
N THR A 284 -21.35 5.70 5.61
CA THR A 284 -21.09 4.27 5.83
C THR A 284 -19.64 3.84 5.60
N GLU A 285 -18.82 4.71 5.01
CA GLU A 285 -17.41 4.43 4.70
C GLU A 285 -16.57 5.68 4.93
N TYR A 286 -15.61 5.61 5.85
CA TYR A 286 -14.62 6.65 6.10
C TYR A 286 -13.26 6.27 5.52
N GLY A 287 -12.55 7.29 5.03
CA GLY A 287 -11.19 7.17 4.55
C GLY A 287 -10.98 6.28 3.32
N PRO A 288 -11.78 6.35 2.24
CA PRO A 288 -11.56 5.52 1.06
C PRO A 288 -10.25 5.91 0.33
N GLY A 289 -9.23 5.08 0.47
CA GLY A 289 -7.91 5.32 -0.10
C GLY A 289 -7.08 4.05 -0.26
N GLY A 290 -5.78 4.17 -0.49
CA GLY A 290 -4.93 3.04 -0.84
C GLY A 290 -5.38 2.32 -2.11
N ALA A 291 -5.88 3.07 -3.10
CA ALA A 291 -6.65 2.53 -4.19
C ALA A 291 -5.77 1.93 -5.30
N THR A 292 -6.16 0.77 -5.84
CA THR A 292 -5.52 0.09 -6.97
C THR A 292 -6.53 -0.18 -8.09
N PRO A 293 -6.29 0.33 -9.32
CA PRO A 293 -7.16 0.07 -10.45
C PRO A 293 -6.91 -1.31 -11.07
N PHE A 294 -7.95 -1.91 -11.64
CA PHE A 294 -7.84 -3.12 -12.45
C PHE A 294 -8.97 -3.20 -13.48
N VAL A 295 -8.79 -4.02 -14.52
CA VAL A 295 -9.86 -4.34 -15.47
C VAL A 295 -10.42 -5.71 -15.10
N ASP A 296 -11.74 -5.79 -14.93
CA ASP A 296 -12.39 -7.07 -14.63
C ASP A 296 -12.56 -7.96 -15.87
N THR A 297 -13.08 -9.17 -15.68
CA THR A 297 -13.32 -10.15 -16.76
C THR A 297 -14.38 -9.70 -17.78
N ALA A 298 -15.15 -8.65 -17.48
CA ALA A 298 -16.12 -8.04 -18.39
C ALA A 298 -15.54 -6.79 -19.10
N GLY A 299 -14.23 -6.54 -18.97
CA GLY A 299 -13.57 -5.39 -19.57
C GLY A 299 -13.87 -4.06 -18.88
N LYS A 300 -14.49 -4.06 -17.70
CA LYS A 300 -14.85 -2.83 -16.98
C LYS A 300 -13.71 -2.40 -16.07
N LEU A 301 -13.43 -1.09 -16.08
CA LEU A 301 -12.50 -0.48 -15.14
C LEU A 301 -13.09 -0.50 -13.71
N ARG A 302 -12.33 -1.07 -12.79
CA ARG A 302 -12.65 -1.17 -11.37
C ARG A 302 -11.55 -0.53 -10.53
N LEU A 303 -11.89 -0.18 -9.30
CA LEU A 303 -10.97 0.39 -8.33
C LEU A 303 -11.14 -0.32 -7.00
N ALA A 304 -10.14 -1.11 -6.61
CA ALA A 304 -10.07 -1.71 -5.28
C ALA A 304 -9.51 -0.67 -4.30
N TYR A 305 -10.10 -0.51 -3.11
CA TYR A 305 -9.66 0.49 -2.15
C TYR A 305 -9.91 0.05 -0.71
N ALA A 306 -9.16 0.64 0.21
CA ALA A 306 -9.28 0.46 1.64
C ALA A 306 -10.21 1.52 2.25
N PHE A 307 -11.03 1.15 3.25
CA PHE A 307 -11.85 2.09 4.04
C PHE A 307 -12.08 1.52 5.46
N PHE A 308 -12.65 2.29 6.38
CA PHE A 308 -13.15 1.79 7.67
C PHE A 308 -14.59 2.25 7.92
N TRP A 309 -15.34 1.56 8.80
CA TRP A 309 -16.67 2.03 9.16
C TRP A 309 -16.59 3.25 10.09
N PRO A 310 -17.60 4.13 10.06
CA PRO A 310 -17.72 5.19 11.04
C PRO A 310 -17.64 4.66 12.47
N GLY A 311 -16.73 5.23 13.27
CA GLY A 311 -16.56 4.88 14.68
C GLY A 311 -15.69 3.65 14.99
N GLU A 312 -15.09 2.98 14.00
CA GLU A 312 -14.20 1.84 14.26
C GLU A 312 -12.74 2.21 14.51
N ASN A 313 -12.38 3.45 14.20
CA ASN A 313 -11.02 3.94 14.23
C ASN A 313 -10.90 5.02 15.31
N ARG A 314 -11.09 4.62 16.58
CA ARG A 314 -11.13 5.54 17.73
C ARG A 314 -9.87 5.39 18.59
N THR A 315 -9.43 6.52 19.14
CA THR A 315 -8.16 6.67 19.88
C THR A 315 -8.30 6.45 21.40
N ASP A 316 -9.46 6.02 21.88
CA ASP A 316 -9.88 6.01 23.29
C ASP A 316 -9.44 4.76 24.09
N GLN A 317 -8.27 4.18 23.82
CA GLN A 317 -7.74 3.06 24.62
C GLN A 317 -6.25 3.13 25.02
N GLY A 318 -5.69 4.31 25.30
CA GLY A 318 -4.55 4.47 26.23
C GLY A 318 -3.28 3.61 26.02
N ALA A 319 -3.08 2.96 24.87
CA ALA A 319 -1.89 2.16 24.61
C ALA A 319 -0.94 2.90 23.67
N ALA A 320 0.31 2.96 24.11
CA ALA A 320 1.45 3.31 23.27
C ALA A 320 1.48 2.37 22.05
N GLU A 321 1.56 2.97 20.86
CA GLU A 321 1.76 2.34 19.55
C GLU A 321 0.69 1.31 19.10
N HIS A 322 -0.06 1.69 18.06
CA HIS A 322 -0.77 0.78 17.13
C HIS A 322 -2.12 0.16 17.54
N GLN A 323 -3.04 0.92 18.17
CA GLN A 323 -4.42 0.46 18.32
C GLN A 323 -5.29 0.74 17.07
N HIS A 324 -5.55 -0.34 16.33
CA HIS A 324 -6.71 -0.62 15.47
C HIS A 324 -7.16 0.45 14.46
N HIS A 325 -6.45 0.51 13.33
CA HIS A 325 -6.96 1.03 12.05
C HIS A 325 -7.48 -0.13 11.16
N PRO A 326 -8.61 -0.83 11.48
CA PRO A 326 -9.08 -1.94 10.67
C PRO A 326 -9.60 -1.41 9.32
N ARG A 327 -8.70 -1.39 8.34
CA ARG A 327 -9.01 -1.05 6.97
C ARG A 327 -9.53 -2.28 6.24
N ARG A 328 -10.50 -2.04 5.39
CA ARG A 328 -11.32 -3.03 4.70
C ARG A 328 -11.26 -2.83 3.22
N LEU A 329 -11.19 -3.92 2.46
CA LEU A 329 -11.23 -3.87 1.01
C LEU A 329 -12.66 -3.68 0.52
N ASN A 330 -12.90 -2.66 -0.30
CA ASN A 330 -14.07 -2.55 -1.18
C ASN A 330 -13.64 -2.37 -2.64
N ILE A 331 -14.59 -2.47 -3.56
CA ILE A 331 -14.39 -2.28 -5.00
C ILE A 331 -15.44 -1.30 -5.52
N ALA A 332 -15.00 -0.27 -6.22
CA ALA A 332 -15.85 0.62 -7.01
C ALA A 332 -15.79 0.25 -8.49
N THR A 333 -16.86 0.60 -9.21
CA THR A 333 -16.95 0.57 -10.66
C THR A 333 -16.68 1.95 -11.19
N LEU A 334 -15.78 2.08 -12.16
CA LEU A 334 -15.49 3.36 -12.79
C LEU A 334 -16.20 3.46 -14.13
N SER A 335 -16.90 4.58 -14.34
CA SER A 335 -17.38 4.97 -15.67
C SER A 335 -16.44 6.01 -16.26
N VAL A 336 -16.18 5.91 -17.56
CA VAL A 336 -15.21 6.76 -18.26
C VAL A 336 -15.94 7.58 -19.31
N ALA A 337 -15.98 8.89 -19.14
CA ALA A 337 -16.49 9.83 -20.14
C ALA A 337 -15.53 9.94 -21.35
N ALA A 338 -16.00 10.50 -22.46
CA ALA A 338 -15.20 10.62 -23.68
C ALA A 338 -13.90 11.45 -23.48
N ASP A 339 -13.97 12.48 -22.63
CA ASP A 339 -12.82 13.31 -22.23
C ASP A 339 -11.88 12.60 -21.23
N GLY A 340 -12.20 11.37 -20.81
CA GLY A 340 -11.45 10.60 -19.84
C GLY A 340 -11.84 10.87 -18.38
N LYS A 341 -12.84 11.74 -18.11
CA LYS A 341 -13.28 11.95 -16.73
C LYS A 341 -13.92 10.69 -16.16
N LEU A 342 -13.55 10.39 -14.93
CA LEU A 342 -14.02 9.24 -14.19
C LEU A 342 -15.12 9.63 -13.21
N THR A 343 -16.14 8.78 -13.13
CA THR A 343 -17.07 8.72 -11.99
C THR A 343 -17.00 7.35 -11.36
N ALA A 344 -17.24 7.27 -10.05
CA ALA A 344 -17.15 6.03 -9.30
C ALA A 344 -18.50 5.65 -8.68
N VAL A 345 -18.91 4.40 -8.89
CA VAL A 345 -20.07 3.79 -8.21
C VAL A 345 -19.54 2.71 -7.28
N ARG A 346 -19.70 2.92 -5.98
CA ARG A 346 -19.28 1.96 -4.95
C ARG A 346 -20.16 0.72 -5.00
N ARG A 347 -19.58 -0.44 -4.72
CA ARG A 347 -20.39 -1.61 -4.41
C ARG A 347 -21.04 -1.39 -3.04
N ALA A 348 -22.37 -1.38 -3.01
CA ALA A 348 -23.10 -1.29 -1.76
C ALA A 348 -22.78 -2.49 -0.86
N TRP A 349 -22.40 -2.20 0.39
CA TRP A 349 -22.36 -3.20 1.44
C TRP A 349 -23.79 -3.47 1.88
N LYS A 350 -24.28 -4.69 1.65
CA LYS A 350 -25.42 -5.18 2.43
C LYS A 350 -24.84 -5.66 3.75
N ALA A 351 -25.05 -4.91 4.83
CA ALA A 351 -24.88 -5.45 6.17
C ALA A 351 -25.77 -6.71 6.25
N GLN A 352 -25.17 -7.85 6.57
CA GLN A 352 -25.90 -9.09 6.84
C GLN A 352 -26.26 -9.15 8.31
#